data_AF-A0A378XKJ1-F1
#
_entry.id   AF-A0A378XKJ1-F1
#
_cell.length_a   1.000
_cell.length_b   1.000
_cell.length_c   1.000
_cell.angle_alpha   90.00
_cell.angle_beta   90.00
_cell.angle_gamma   90.00
#
_symmetry.space_group_name_H-M   'P 1'
#
loop_
_entity.id
_entity.type
_entity.pdbx_description
1 polymer ?
#
loop_
_entity_poly.entity_id
_entity_poly.type
_entity_poly.pdbx_seq_one_letter_code
_entity_poly.pdbx_strand_id
1 'polypeptide(L)'
;MKITIDYDSSWRNSFLGGSNNEPVPKKGREFLGSMTNLKKEGNFKFRDNTLDTVMGLLNRLIGDQRKLYQARSKMYENSYYFEDLESKISFEDKPKFTNEITFIRNMNGSTDQNSFTGMIKVADPIFTSDYSKDFWGVLSLDTQKLCRYIVDDIMIDENIQLDPISIIDRLEFLNKEKPLENQDVVENAVNSLKSTFPDIDYFNKKGQVITLSLYCSALYLQLVRLEDKYDMSSAKTKAGGISGISKRGFTKKDFMDRFTTGPKKTIWGNPYIKKEKIKGEGEVTSMMTKASGQLEIIIDVEREKGLEIKQMIENAGVSSFYLGKKGLAYVSNIRV
;
A
#
# COMPACT_ATOMS: atom_id res chain seq x y z
N MET A 1 30.06 -17.62 -30.86
CA MET A 1 30.38 -16.30 -30.27
C MET A 1 30.07 -16.28 -28.77
N LYS A 2 30.88 -15.60 -27.94
CA LYS A 2 30.66 -15.36 -26.50
C LYS A 2 30.77 -13.87 -26.16
N ILE A 3 29.79 -13.33 -25.44
CA ILE A 3 29.77 -11.97 -24.90
C ILE A 3 29.82 -12.06 -23.37
N THR A 4 30.78 -11.39 -22.75
CA THR A 4 30.96 -11.36 -21.30
C THR A 4 30.53 -10.00 -20.77
N ILE A 5 29.58 -9.98 -19.84
CA ILE A 5 29.05 -8.78 -19.22
C ILE A 5 29.37 -8.81 -17.73
N ASP A 6 30.19 -7.88 -17.26
CA ASP A 6 30.39 -7.67 -15.83
C ASP A 6 29.34 -6.71 -15.30
N TYR A 7 28.82 -7.00 -14.11
CA TYR A 7 27.80 -6.20 -13.46
C TYR A 7 28.02 -6.07 -11.96
N ASP A 8 27.62 -4.93 -11.41
CA ASP A 8 27.68 -4.65 -9.99
C ASP A 8 26.36 -4.04 -9.49
N SER A 9 25.98 -4.40 -8.26
CA SER A 9 24.88 -3.78 -7.52
C SER A 9 23.49 -3.85 -8.20
N SER A 10 23.24 -4.90 -8.96
CA SER A 10 21.95 -5.14 -9.63
C SER A 10 20.90 -5.68 -8.67
N TRP A 11 19.67 -5.12 -8.72
CA TRP A 11 18.57 -5.57 -7.88
C TRP A 11 17.89 -6.81 -8.44
N ARG A 12 17.74 -7.86 -7.62
CA ARG A 12 17.13 -9.15 -7.96
C ARG A 12 15.69 -9.26 -7.45
N ASN A 13 14.96 -8.14 -7.39
CA ASN A 13 13.56 -8.12 -6.96
C ASN A 13 12.66 -7.26 -7.85
N SER A 14 11.38 -7.65 -7.92
CA SER A 14 10.32 -6.85 -8.56
C SER A 14 9.21 -6.47 -7.58
N PHE A 15 8.65 -5.28 -7.76
CA PHE A 15 7.62 -4.70 -6.87
C PHE A 15 6.32 -4.38 -7.62
N LEU A 16 6.24 -4.75 -8.90
CA LEU A 16 5.12 -4.40 -9.75
C LEU A 16 4.29 -5.64 -10.09
N GLY A 17 2.97 -5.45 -10.19
CA GLY A 17 2.05 -6.38 -10.81
C GLY A 17 2.14 -6.35 -12.35
N GLY A 18 1.40 -7.24 -13.01
CA GLY A 18 1.38 -7.39 -14.46
C GLY A 18 2.73 -7.85 -15.05
N SER A 19 2.91 -7.63 -16.36
CA SER A 19 4.13 -7.99 -17.09
C SER A 19 4.91 -6.76 -17.59
N ASN A 20 6.18 -6.96 -17.93
CA ASN A 20 6.96 -5.99 -18.71
C ASN A 20 6.99 -6.34 -20.21
N ASN A 21 6.45 -7.50 -20.56
CA ASN A 21 6.39 -8.01 -21.93
C ASN A 21 5.07 -7.66 -22.64
N GLU A 22 4.37 -6.64 -22.15
CA GLU A 22 3.09 -6.18 -22.68
C GLU A 22 3.01 -4.64 -22.57
N PRO A 23 2.10 -3.99 -23.32
CA PRO A 23 1.88 -2.56 -23.21
C PRO A 23 1.55 -2.13 -21.78
N VAL A 24 2.18 -1.04 -21.32
CA VAL A 24 1.93 -0.51 -19.97
C VAL A 24 0.50 0.06 -19.91
N PRO A 25 -0.32 -0.31 -18.91
CA PRO A 25 -1.65 0.25 -18.75
C PRO A 25 -1.64 1.77 -18.60
N LYS A 26 -2.73 2.45 -18.99
CA LYS A 26 -2.84 3.92 -18.89
C LYS A 26 -2.58 4.48 -17.48
N LYS A 27 -2.98 3.73 -16.44
CA LYS A 27 -2.77 4.11 -15.03
C LYS A 27 -1.42 3.62 -14.45
N GLY A 28 -0.55 3.06 -15.30
CA GLY A 28 0.67 2.39 -14.86
C GLY A 28 0.41 0.98 -14.33
N ARG A 29 1.47 0.34 -13.84
CA ARG A 29 1.39 -0.99 -13.19
C ARG A 29 1.17 -0.84 -11.69
N GLU A 30 0.40 -1.75 -11.13
CA GLU A 30 0.13 -1.78 -9.69
C GLU A 30 1.42 -1.98 -8.88
N PHE A 31 1.62 -1.17 -7.84
CA PHE A 31 2.72 -1.29 -6.90
C PHE A 31 2.36 -2.20 -5.72
N LEU A 32 3.12 -3.29 -5.58
CA LEU A 32 2.93 -4.37 -4.60
C LEU A 32 4.01 -4.34 -3.49
N GLY A 33 4.85 -3.32 -3.45
CA GLY A 33 6.00 -3.22 -2.53
C GLY A 33 5.68 -2.72 -1.13
N SER A 34 4.42 -2.41 -0.80
CA SER A 34 4.05 -2.00 0.56
C SER A 34 4.18 -3.16 1.55
N MET A 35 4.52 -2.88 2.82
CA MET A 35 4.66 -3.94 3.85
C MET A 35 3.40 -4.79 4.00
N THR A 36 2.21 -4.22 3.78
CA THR A 36 0.94 -4.96 3.81
C THR A 36 0.78 -5.87 2.59
N ASN A 37 1.19 -5.42 1.40
CA ASN A 37 1.14 -6.25 0.20
C ASN A 37 2.21 -7.33 0.19
N LEU A 38 3.40 -7.08 0.73
CA LEU A 38 4.48 -8.07 0.80
C LEU A 38 4.14 -9.27 1.68
N LYS A 39 3.23 -9.13 2.65
CA LYS A 39 2.71 -10.25 3.45
C LYS A 39 1.81 -11.20 2.66
N LYS A 40 1.24 -10.75 1.53
CA LYS A 40 0.41 -11.59 0.69
C LYS A 40 1.30 -12.50 -0.16
N GLU A 41 0.84 -13.73 -0.37
CA GLU A 41 1.53 -14.72 -1.18
C GLU A 41 1.78 -14.21 -2.61
N GLY A 42 2.94 -14.53 -3.17
CA GLY A 42 3.33 -14.14 -4.54
C GLY A 42 3.77 -12.68 -4.74
N ASN A 43 3.60 -11.79 -3.75
CA ASN A 43 3.95 -10.37 -3.90
C ASN A 43 5.42 -10.06 -3.62
N PHE A 44 6.10 -10.88 -2.82
CA PHE A 44 7.55 -10.83 -2.66
C PHE A 44 8.20 -11.59 -3.82
N LYS A 45 8.75 -10.86 -4.80
CA LYS A 45 9.23 -11.43 -6.06
C LYS A 45 10.74 -11.34 -6.15
N PHE A 46 11.42 -12.48 -5.98
CA PHE A 46 12.81 -12.65 -6.40
C PHE A 46 12.89 -12.81 -7.93
N ARG A 47 13.98 -12.38 -8.54
CA ARG A 47 14.21 -12.37 -9.99
C ARG A 47 15.64 -12.73 -10.31
N ASP A 48 15.81 -13.81 -11.05
CA ASP A 48 17.06 -14.15 -11.73
C ASP A 48 17.10 -13.65 -13.16
N ASN A 49 18.29 -13.69 -13.74
CA ASN A 49 18.49 -13.49 -15.16
C ASN A 49 17.81 -14.63 -15.93
N THR A 50 16.93 -14.25 -16.85
CA THR A 50 16.20 -15.17 -17.75
C THR A 50 16.59 -14.88 -19.20
N LEU A 51 16.13 -15.73 -20.13
CA LEU A 51 16.31 -15.47 -21.56
C LEU A 51 15.75 -14.10 -21.97
N ASP A 52 14.59 -13.67 -21.45
CA ASP A 52 14.06 -12.32 -21.70
C ASP A 52 15.04 -11.21 -21.27
N THR A 53 15.74 -11.40 -20.16
CA THR A 53 16.72 -10.43 -19.69
C THR A 53 17.90 -10.37 -20.66
N VAL A 54 18.41 -11.52 -21.07
CA VAL A 54 19.51 -11.65 -22.04
C VAL A 54 19.14 -11.06 -23.41
N MET A 55 17.95 -11.38 -23.92
CA MET A 55 17.47 -10.83 -25.19
C MET A 55 17.29 -9.32 -25.12
N GLY A 56 16.78 -8.80 -24.00
CA GLY A 56 16.72 -7.36 -23.76
C GLY A 56 18.10 -6.69 -23.84
N LEU A 57 19.14 -7.32 -23.27
CA LEU A 57 20.51 -6.83 -23.37
C LEU A 57 21.04 -6.87 -24.80
N LEU A 58 20.86 -7.98 -25.52
CA LEU A 58 21.35 -8.11 -26.89
C LEU A 58 20.71 -7.07 -27.82
N ASN A 59 19.39 -6.86 -27.72
CA ASN A 59 18.69 -5.79 -28.44
C ASN A 59 19.21 -4.41 -28.05
N ARG A 60 19.45 -4.18 -26.75
CA ARG A 60 20.02 -2.92 -26.25
C ARG A 60 21.43 -2.66 -26.78
N LEU A 61 22.27 -3.70 -26.90
CA LEU A 61 23.66 -3.61 -27.36
C LEU A 61 23.76 -3.29 -28.86
N ILE A 62 22.82 -3.75 -29.67
CA ILE A 62 22.73 -3.36 -31.10
C ILE A 62 21.95 -2.05 -31.32
N GLY A 63 21.54 -1.37 -30.25
CA GLY A 63 20.93 -0.05 -30.31
C GLY A 63 19.40 -0.01 -30.49
N ASP A 64 18.67 -1.13 -30.34
CA ASP A 64 17.21 -1.11 -30.43
C ASP A 64 16.62 -0.23 -29.31
N GLN A 65 15.78 0.73 -29.70
CA GLN A 65 15.11 1.68 -28.81
C GLN A 65 13.72 1.22 -28.39
N ARG A 66 13.19 0.17 -29.00
CA ARG A 66 11.89 -0.41 -28.69
C ARG A 66 11.98 -1.26 -27.44
N LYS A 67 10.85 -1.53 -26.80
CA LYS A 67 10.78 -2.54 -25.75
C LYS A 67 10.95 -3.93 -26.36
N LEU A 68 11.54 -4.87 -25.61
CA LEU A 68 11.76 -6.23 -26.08
C LEU A 68 10.49 -6.89 -26.67
N TYR A 69 9.33 -6.72 -26.03
CA TYR A 69 8.09 -7.28 -26.56
C TYR A 69 7.71 -6.68 -27.91
N GLN A 70 7.98 -5.39 -28.14
CA GLN A 70 7.72 -4.71 -29.41
C GLN A 70 8.68 -5.18 -30.50
N ALA A 71 9.95 -5.43 -30.14
CA ALA A 71 10.95 -6.01 -31.03
C ALA A 71 10.54 -7.41 -31.48
N ARG A 72 10.20 -8.31 -30.54
CA ARG A 72 9.67 -9.64 -30.84
C ARG A 72 8.38 -9.61 -31.68
N SER A 73 7.54 -8.59 -31.48
CA SER A 73 6.27 -8.40 -32.21
C SER A 73 6.44 -7.72 -33.57
N LYS A 74 7.65 -7.28 -33.95
CA LYS A 74 7.91 -6.54 -35.21
C LYS A 74 7.02 -5.28 -35.33
N MET A 75 6.70 -4.62 -34.21
CA MET A 75 5.63 -3.62 -34.13
C MET A 75 5.88 -2.35 -34.96
N TYR A 76 7.13 -2.07 -35.31
CA TYR A 76 7.56 -0.88 -36.06
C TYR A 76 8.63 -1.16 -37.11
N GLU A 77 9.05 -2.41 -37.25
CA GLU A 77 10.12 -2.81 -38.17
C GLU A 77 9.68 -4.06 -38.92
N ASN A 78 10.21 -4.26 -40.12
CA ASN A 78 9.82 -5.39 -40.97
C ASN A 78 10.26 -6.76 -40.42
N SER A 79 11.31 -6.78 -39.59
CA SER A 79 11.88 -8.02 -39.04
C SER A 79 12.37 -7.83 -37.60
N TYR A 80 12.59 -8.96 -36.92
CA TYR A 80 13.25 -9.02 -35.63
C TYR A 80 14.60 -9.72 -35.82
N TYR A 81 15.71 -8.98 -35.64
CA TYR A 81 17.05 -9.47 -35.96
C TYR A 81 17.40 -10.80 -35.26
N PHE A 82 16.98 -10.97 -34.01
CA PHE A 82 17.28 -12.17 -33.24
C PHE A 82 16.24 -13.29 -33.36
N GLU A 83 15.24 -13.18 -34.24
CA GLU A 83 14.16 -14.17 -34.37
C GLU A 83 14.69 -15.60 -34.55
N ASP A 84 15.62 -15.79 -35.49
CA ASP A 84 16.24 -17.10 -35.78
C ASP A 84 17.45 -17.43 -34.89
N LEU A 85 17.87 -16.49 -34.06
CA LEU A 85 19.03 -16.63 -33.16
C LEU A 85 18.61 -16.92 -31.72
N GLU A 86 17.39 -16.57 -31.32
CA GLU A 86 16.92 -16.65 -29.94
C GLU A 86 16.97 -18.08 -29.38
N SER A 87 16.73 -19.09 -30.22
CA SER A 87 16.85 -20.51 -29.87
C SER A 87 18.29 -21.02 -29.76
N LYS A 88 19.26 -20.26 -30.28
CA LYS A 88 20.71 -20.59 -30.28
C LYS A 88 21.48 -19.86 -29.19
N ILE A 89 20.76 -19.14 -28.32
CA ILE A 89 21.35 -18.35 -27.25
C ILE A 89 21.22 -19.10 -25.93
N SER A 90 22.36 -19.30 -25.27
CA SER A 90 22.44 -19.79 -23.89
C SER A 90 23.23 -18.79 -23.04
N PHE A 91 23.14 -18.91 -21.72
CA PHE A 91 23.89 -18.05 -20.82
C PHE A 91 24.24 -18.74 -19.51
N GLU A 92 25.35 -18.29 -18.90
CA GLU A 92 25.78 -18.67 -17.56
C GLU A 92 25.91 -17.40 -16.70
N ASP A 93 25.15 -17.35 -15.60
CA ASP A 93 25.23 -16.25 -14.64
C ASP A 93 26.09 -16.67 -13.43
N LYS A 94 27.06 -15.84 -13.05
CA LYS A 94 27.98 -16.06 -11.92
C LYS A 94 27.77 -14.98 -10.84
N PRO A 95 26.60 -14.93 -10.17
CA PRO A 95 26.29 -13.90 -9.20
C PRO A 95 26.94 -14.15 -7.84
N LYS A 96 27.41 -13.07 -7.21
CA LYS A 96 27.61 -12.97 -5.76
C LYS A 96 26.41 -12.24 -5.16
N PHE A 97 25.57 -12.96 -4.44
CA PHE A 97 24.40 -12.39 -3.80
C PHE A 97 24.73 -11.71 -2.47
N THR A 98 24.05 -10.60 -2.19
CA THR A 98 24.01 -9.91 -0.90
C THR A 98 22.56 -9.60 -0.56
N ASN A 99 22.17 -9.72 0.70
CA ASN A 99 20.84 -9.35 1.17
C ASN A 99 20.93 -8.04 1.96
N GLU A 100 20.11 -7.06 1.58
CA GLU A 100 20.07 -5.75 2.23
C GLU A 100 18.64 -5.22 2.39
N ILE A 101 18.43 -4.42 3.42
CA ILE A 101 17.16 -3.70 3.60
C ILE A 101 17.28 -2.38 2.85
N THR A 102 16.45 -2.22 1.83
CA THR A 102 16.41 -1.00 1.03
C THR A 102 15.07 -0.30 1.23
N PHE A 103 15.10 1.01 1.52
CA PHE A 103 13.89 1.82 1.58
C PHE A 103 13.39 2.12 0.16
N ILE A 104 12.23 1.57 -0.20
CA ILE A 104 11.61 1.78 -1.51
C ILE A 104 10.46 2.80 -1.41
N ARG A 105 10.29 3.61 -2.45
CA ARG A 105 9.23 4.62 -2.51
C ARG A 105 7.88 3.99 -2.86
N ASN A 106 6.83 4.48 -2.21
CA ASN A 106 5.44 4.16 -2.55
C ASN A 106 4.82 5.36 -3.27
N MET A 107 4.42 5.17 -4.53
CA MET A 107 3.87 6.24 -5.37
C MET A 107 2.34 6.19 -5.48
N ASN A 108 1.67 5.27 -4.77
CA ASN A 108 0.21 5.14 -4.81
C ASN A 108 -0.53 6.28 -4.10
N GLY A 109 0.16 7.16 -3.39
CA GLY A 109 -0.45 8.24 -2.60
C GLY A 109 -1.20 7.75 -1.36
N SER A 110 -0.90 6.53 -0.88
CA SER A 110 -1.52 5.98 0.32
C SER A 110 -1.26 6.88 1.54
N THR A 111 -2.28 7.03 2.39
CA THR A 111 -2.21 7.84 3.60
C THR A 111 -2.02 6.97 4.83
N ASP A 112 -1.21 7.46 5.76
CA ASP A 112 -0.97 6.83 7.06
C ASP A 112 -2.27 6.78 7.86
N GLN A 113 -2.53 5.68 8.56
CA GLN A 113 -3.78 5.50 9.29
C GLN A 113 -3.80 6.26 10.63
N ASN A 114 -2.63 6.51 11.22
CA ASN A 114 -2.48 7.00 12.59
C ASN A 114 -1.76 8.34 12.67
N SER A 115 -1.34 8.91 11.54
CA SER A 115 -0.58 10.16 11.48
C SER A 115 -1.32 11.26 10.73
N PHE A 116 -1.00 12.51 11.05
CA PHE A 116 -1.53 13.71 10.41
C PHE A 116 -0.41 14.70 10.10
N THR A 117 -0.74 15.82 9.43
CA THR A 117 0.22 16.90 9.17
C THR A 117 -0.39 18.26 9.52
N GLY A 118 0.47 19.26 9.75
CA GLY A 118 0.05 20.60 10.16
C GLY A 118 -0.30 20.70 11.64
N MET A 119 -1.03 21.76 11.99
CA MET A 119 -1.42 22.09 13.36
C MET A 119 -2.82 21.55 13.68
N ILE A 120 -3.07 21.20 14.94
CA ILE A 120 -4.38 20.74 15.43
C ILE A 120 -5.30 21.95 15.60
N LYS A 121 -6.54 21.84 15.11
CA LYS A 121 -7.58 22.88 15.17
C LYS A 121 -8.42 22.73 16.44
N VAL A 122 -7.87 23.14 17.59
CA VAL A 122 -8.59 23.09 18.88
C VAL A 122 -9.74 24.10 18.96
N ALA A 123 -9.71 25.16 18.14
CA ALA A 123 -10.76 26.17 18.06
C ALA A 123 -11.80 25.87 16.96
N ASP A 124 -11.90 24.63 16.47
CA ASP A 124 -12.95 24.26 15.53
C ASP A 124 -14.32 24.34 16.22
N PRO A 125 -15.36 24.91 15.60
CA PRO A 125 -16.65 25.16 16.26
C PRO A 125 -17.29 23.92 16.88
N ILE A 126 -17.04 22.72 16.35
CA ILE A 126 -17.56 21.48 16.95
C ILE A 126 -17.07 21.23 18.38
N PHE A 127 -15.98 21.88 18.81
CA PHE A 127 -15.41 21.78 20.16
C PHE A 127 -15.66 23.02 21.03
N THR A 128 -16.06 24.16 20.44
CA THR A 128 -16.18 25.44 21.16
C THR A 128 -17.59 26.01 21.19
N SER A 129 -18.57 25.37 20.55
CA SER A 129 -19.97 25.78 20.55
C SER A 129 -20.68 25.39 21.84
N ASP A 130 -21.84 25.97 22.07
CA ASP A 130 -22.73 25.68 23.20
C ASP A 130 -23.16 24.20 23.26
N TYR A 131 -23.41 23.57 22.12
CA TYR A 131 -23.75 22.15 22.04
C TYR A 131 -22.56 21.21 22.30
N SER A 132 -21.32 21.69 22.23
CA SER A 132 -20.13 20.83 22.11
C SER A 132 -19.96 19.88 23.30
N LYS A 133 -20.25 20.36 24.52
CA LYS A 133 -20.16 19.54 25.74
C LYS A 133 -21.16 18.38 25.70
N ASP A 134 -22.42 18.69 25.40
CA ASP A 134 -23.50 17.70 25.38
C ASP A 134 -23.35 16.73 24.21
N PHE A 135 -22.79 17.18 23.09
CA PHE A 135 -22.54 16.34 21.93
C PHE A 135 -21.43 15.32 22.20
N TRP A 136 -20.24 15.78 22.60
CA TRP A 136 -19.09 14.91 22.80
C TRP A 136 -19.14 14.11 24.11
N GLY A 137 -19.89 14.59 25.12
CA GLY A 137 -20.08 13.93 26.41
C GLY A 137 -20.71 12.53 26.30
N VAL A 138 -21.38 12.20 25.19
CA VAL A 138 -21.84 10.83 24.93
C VAL A 138 -20.69 9.81 24.98
N LEU A 139 -19.50 10.22 24.52
CA LEU A 139 -18.33 9.34 24.47
C LEU A 139 -17.73 9.06 25.86
N SER A 140 -17.98 9.90 26.87
CA SER A 140 -17.48 9.69 28.23
C SER A 140 -18.38 8.83 29.10
N LEU A 141 -19.63 8.56 28.68
CA LEU A 141 -20.53 7.66 29.39
C LEU A 141 -19.93 6.25 29.54
N ASP A 142 -20.16 5.61 30.69
CA ASP A 142 -19.96 4.17 30.80
C ASP A 142 -21.03 3.40 30.01
N THR A 143 -20.81 2.10 29.78
CA THR A 143 -21.69 1.29 28.93
C THR A 143 -23.13 1.22 29.45
N GLN A 144 -23.34 1.14 30.77
CA GLN A 144 -24.69 1.07 31.33
C GLN A 144 -25.44 2.39 31.16
N LYS A 145 -24.77 3.51 31.45
CA LYS A 145 -25.31 4.85 31.21
C LYS A 145 -25.57 5.09 29.73
N LEU A 146 -24.68 4.66 28.83
CA LEU A 146 -24.87 4.76 27.39
C LEU A 146 -26.10 4.00 26.92
N CYS A 147 -26.29 2.76 27.36
CA CYS A 147 -27.47 1.96 27.01
C CYS A 147 -28.77 2.62 27.48
N ARG A 148 -28.80 3.17 28.71
CA ARG A 148 -29.95 3.94 29.20
C ARG A 148 -30.15 5.23 28.42
N TYR A 149 -29.09 5.96 28.09
CA TYR A 149 -29.15 7.17 27.25
C TYR A 149 -29.77 6.88 25.88
N ILE A 150 -29.43 5.75 25.25
CA ILE A 150 -29.99 5.35 23.97
C ILE A 150 -31.52 5.15 24.07
N VAL A 151 -31.99 4.48 25.13
CA VAL A 151 -33.40 4.08 25.28
C VAL A 151 -34.26 5.18 25.88
N ASP A 152 -33.80 5.81 26.96
CA ASP A 152 -34.60 6.67 27.84
C ASP A 152 -34.30 8.17 27.66
N ASP A 153 -33.33 8.53 26.80
CA ASP A 153 -32.89 9.92 26.56
C ASP A 153 -32.53 10.69 27.84
N ILE A 154 -31.78 10.03 28.74
CA ILE A 154 -31.33 10.66 29.99
C ILE A 154 -30.32 11.78 29.72
N MET A 155 -30.31 12.78 30.61
CA MET A 155 -29.36 13.90 30.55
C MET A 155 -27.90 13.43 30.65
N ILE A 156 -27.02 14.07 29.88
CA ILE A 156 -25.58 13.86 29.91
C ILE A 156 -24.98 14.86 30.91
N ASP A 157 -24.38 14.36 31.98
CA ASP A 157 -23.65 15.19 32.96
C ASP A 157 -22.13 14.93 32.96
N GLU A 158 -21.67 13.98 32.14
CA GLU A 158 -20.25 13.64 32.06
C GLU A 158 -19.48 14.70 31.26
N ASN A 159 -18.30 15.07 31.76
CA ASN A 159 -17.44 16.03 31.10
C ASN A 159 -16.28 15.33 30.40
N ILE A 160 -15.94 15.78 29.19
CA ILE A 160 -14.78 15.30 28.43
C ILE A 160 -14.01 16.51 27.90
N GLN A 161 -12.69 16.38 27.80
CA GLN A 161 -11.86 17.42 27.22
C GLN A 161 -12.19 17.55 25.72
N LEU A 162 -12.55 18.77 25.31
CA LEU A 162 -13.05 19.08 23.96
C LEU A 162 -11.90 19.51 23.05
N ASP A 163 -11.12 18.55 22.61
CA ASP A 163 -10.12 18.75 21.58
C ASP A 163 -9.93 17.48 20.74
N PRO A 164 -9.39 17.60 19.51
CA PRO A 164 -9.24 16.46 18.61
C PRO A 164 -8.47 15.28 19.19
N ILE A 165 -7.44 15.52 20.03
CA ILE A 165 -6.61 14.46 20.58
C ILE A 165 -7.36 13.71 21.67
N SER A 166 -7.98 14.43 22.60
CA SER A 166 -8.77 13.80 23.66
C SER A 166 -9.92 12.95 23.11
N ILE A 167 -10.61 13.45 22.08
CA ILE A 167 -11.72 12.72 21.44
C ILE A 167 -11.21 11.49 20.69
N ILE A 168 -10.13 11.60 19.90
CA ILE A 168 -9.62 10.45 19.14
C ILE A 168 -9.02 9.38 20.07
N ASP A 169 -8.36 9.77 21.15
CA ASP A 169 -7.80 8.85 22.15
C ASP A 169 -8.92 8.12 22.89
N ARG A 170 -10.04 8.80 23.18
CA ARG A 170 -11.24 8.15 23.73
C ARG A 170 -11.83 7.13 22.76
N LEU A 171 -11.93 7.45 21.48
CA LEU A 171 -12.39 6.50 20.46
C LEU A 171 -11.45 5.30 20.31
N GLU A 172 -10.14 5.50 20.39
CA GLU A 172 -9.16 4.40 20.40
C GLU A 172 -9.28 3.52 21.63
N PHE A 173 -9.55 4.10 22.80
CA PHE A 173 -9.84 3.36 24.02
C PHE A 173 -11.09 2.49 23.83
N LEU A 174 -12.20 3.09 23.38
CA LEU A 174 -13.47 2.38 23.15
C LEU A 174 -13.36 1.27 22.09
N ASN A 175 -12.45 1.41 21.11
CA ASN A 175 -12.20 0.37 20.10
C ASN A 175 -11.46 -0.86 20.65
N LYS A 176 -10.75 -0.71 21.77
CA LYS A 176 -10.02 -1.81 22.44
C LYS A 176 -10.89 -2.52 23.48
N GLU A 177 -12.03 -1.95 23.84
CA GLU A 177 -12.98 -2.56 24.76
C GLU A 177 -13.50 -3.90 24.23
N LYS A 178 -13.75 -4.82 25.17
CA LYS A 178 -14.27 -6.14 24.81
C LYS A 178 -15.70 -6.01 24.27
N PRO A 179 -16.09 -6.86 23.30
CA PRO A 179 -17.49 -6.99 22.91
C PRO A 179 -18.37 -7.36 24.11
N LEU A 180 -19.61 -6.91 24.07
CA LEU A 180 -20.62 -7.13 25.11
C LEU A 180 -21.52 -8.29 24.75
N GLU A 181 -22.01 -9.00 25.76
CA GLU A 181 -23.10 -9.96 25.56
C GLU A 181 -24.40 -9.21 25.25
N ASN A 182 -25.20 -9.77 24.34
CA ASN A 182 -26.46 -9.17 23.92
C ASN A 182 -27.58 -9.54 24.89
N GLN A 183 -27.63 -8.89 26.05
CA GLN A 183 -28.58 -9.18 27.12
C GLN A 183 -29.06 -7.89 27.79
N ASP A 184 -30.23 -7.95 28.43
CA ASP A 184 -30.79 -6.89 29.27
C ASP A 184 -30.78 -5.50 28.60
N VAL A 185 -30.12 -4.53 29.24
CA VAL A 185 -30.04 -3.14 28.78
C VAL A 185 -29.28 -2.98 27.45
N VAL A 186 -28.35 -3.90 27.15
CA VAL A 186 -27.58 -3.87 25.91
C VAL A 186 -28.47 -4.26 24.74
N GLU A 187 -29.27 -5.32 24.91
CA GLU A 187 -30.22 -5.78 23.89
C GLU A 187 -31.26 -4.69 23.56
N ASN A 188 -31.82 -4.05 24.58
CA ASN A 188 -32.78 -2.95 24.39
C ASN A 188 -32.16 -1.77 23.64
N ALA A 189 -30.92 -1.39 23.98
CA ALA A 189 -30.21 -0.33 23.28
C ALA A 189 -29.94 -0.69 21.81
N VAL A 190 -29.54 -1.94 21.52
CA VAL A 190 -29.35 -2.41 20.13
C VAL A 190 -30.66 -2.39 19.36
N ASN A 191 -31.77 -2.83 19.95
CA ASN A 191 -33.08 -2.83 19.30
C ASN A 191 -33.56 -1.40 18.99
N SER A 192 -33.36 -0.46 19.92
CA SER A 192 -33.61 0.97 19.69
C SER A 192 -32.77 1.51 18.53
N LEU A 193 -31.46 1.28 18.55
CA LEU A 193 -30.55 1.71 17.48
C LEU A 193 -30.82 1.07 16.13
N LYS A 194 -31.26 -0.19 16.07
CA LYS A 194 -31.68 -0.84 14.81
C LYS A 194 -32.96 -0.24 14.26
N SER A 195 -33.85 0.22 15.12
CA SER A 195 -35.08 0.91 14.71
C SER A 195 -34.75 2.28 14.10
N THR A 196 -33.74 2.97 14.62
CA THR A 196 -33.26 4.25 14.06
C THR A 196 -32.33 4.08 12.85
N PHE A 197 -31.46 3.08 12.87
CA PHE A 197 -30.41 2.83 11.87
C PHE A 197 -30.44 1.36 11.41
N PRO A 198 -31.42 0.95 10.58
CA PRO A 198 -31.66 -0.44 10.22
C PRO A 198 -30.52 -1.08 9.41
N ASP A 199 -29.75 -0.28 8.67
CA ASP A 199 -28.65 -0.76 7.81
C ASP A 199 -27.35 -1.09 8.56
N ILE A 200 -27.36 -0.97 9.89
CA ILE A 200 -26.17 -1.15 10.72
C ILE A 200 -26.19 -2.51 11.42
N ASP A 201 -25.12 -3.27 11.20
CA ASP A 201 -24.83 -4.48 11.96
C ASP A 201 -23.95 -4.13 13.16
N TYR A 202 -24.45 -4.45 14.35
CA TYR A 202 -23.81 -4.18 15.64
C TYR A 202 -23.06 -5.40 16.19
N PHE A 203 -23.10 -6.54 15.49
CA PHE A 203 -22.59 -7.80 16.00
C PHE A 203 -21.26 -8.20 15.36
N ASN A 204 -20.42 -8.89 16.13
CA ASN A 204 -19.26 -9.59 15.61
C ASN A 204 -19.66 -11.01 15.13
N LYS A 205 -18.69 -11.76 14.57
CA LYS A 205 -18.91 -13.14 14.10
C LYS A 205 -19.35 -14.13 15.18
N LYS A 206 -19.22 -13.79 16.46
CA LYS A 206 -19.65 -14.60 17.61
C LYS A 206 -21.02 -14.19 18.15
N GLY A 207 -21.70 -13.23 17.52
CA GLY A 207 -23.00 -12.73 18.00
C GLY A 207 -22.91 -11.78 19.20
N GLN A 208 -21.72 -11.27 19.51
CA GLN A 208 -21.52 -10.28 20.58
C GLN A 208 -21.58 -8.86 20.03
N VAL A 209 -22.05 -7.92 20.83
CA VAL A 209 -22.22 -6.52 20.44
C VAL A 209 -20.87 -5.79 20.47
N ILE A 210 -20.55 -5.09 19.39
CA ILE A 210 -19.30 -4.33 19.27
C ILE A 210 -19.45 -2.99 20.02
N THR A 211 -18.76 -2.83 21.14
CA THR A 211 -18.85 -1.66 22.03
C THR A 211 -18.71 -0.33 21.27
N LEU A 212 -17.68 -0.19 20.44
CA LEU A 212 -17.45 1.02 19.63
C LEU A 212 -18.66 1.39 18.75
N SER A 213 -19.34 0.40 18.18
CA SER A 213 -20.49 0.66 17.30
C SER A 213 -21.68 1.26 18.06
N LEU A 214 -21.87 0.90 19.33
CA LEU A 214 -22.89 1.53 20.18
C LEU A 214 -22.57 3.00 20.42
N TYR A 215 -21.34 3.33 20.83
CA TYR A 215 -20.92 4.71 21.08
C TYR A 215 -21.02 5.58 19.83
N CYS A 216 -20.58 5.07 18.68
CA CYS A 216 -20.66 5.81 17.44
C CYS A 216 -22.11 6.04 17.00
N SER A 217 -22.98 5.04 17.05
CA SER A 217 -24.40 5.23 16.74
C SER A 217 -25.10 6.14 17.75
N ALA A 218 -24.76 6.08 19.04
CA ALA A 218 -25.27 6.98 20.06
C ALA A 218 -24.85 8.44 19.81
N LEU A 219 -23.62 8.68 19.34
CA LEU A 219 -23.19 10.02 18.94
C LEU A 219 -23.98 10.55 17.73
N TYR A 220 -24.33 9.67 16.79
CA TYR A 220 -25.24 10.02 15.68
C TYR A 220 -26.67 10.28 16.15
N LEU A 221 -27.15 9.55 17.17
CA LEU A 221 -28.44 9.80 17.79
C LEU A 221 -28.45 11.16 18.48
N GLN A 222 -27.39 11.49 19.22
CA GLN A 222 -27.22 12.79 19.86
C GLN A 222 -27.16 13.94 18.86
N LEU A 223 -26.52 13.73 17.70
CA LEU A 223 -26.50 14.71 16.62
C LEU A 223 -27.93 15.12 16.24
N VAL A 224 -28.83 14.14 16.06
CA VAL A 224 -30.23 14.38 15.71
C VAL A 224 -31.00 15.01 16.86
N ARG A 225 -30.83 14.52 18.09
CA ARG A 225 -31.52 15.05 19.28
C ARG A 225 -31.17 16.52 19.57
N LEU A 226 -29.94 16.94 19.29
CA LEU A 226 -29.51 18.32 19.50
C LEU A 226 -29.95 19.27 18.39
N GLU A 227 -30.37 18.79 17.22
CA GLU A 227 -30.87 19.64 16.13
C GLU A 227 -32.14 20.41 16.50
N ASP A 228 -32.93 19.89 17.42
CA ASP A 228 -34.14 20.57 17.91
C ASP A 228 -33.81 21.80 18.79
N LYS A 229 -32.57 21.90 19.28
CA LYS A 229 -32.15 22.94 20.24
C LYS A 229 -31.06 23.86 19.70
N TYR A 230 -30.17 23.35 18.86
CA TYR A 230 -28.96 24.04 18.40
C TYR A 230 -28.78 23.92 16.89
N ASP A 231 -28.04 24.86 16.31
CA ASP A 231 -27.55 24.71 14.94
C ASP A 231 -26.36 23.72 14.89
N MET A 232 -26.65 22.48 14.49
CA MET A 232 -25.67 21.41 14.33
C MET A 232 -24.92 21.46 12.98
N SER A 233 -25.09 22.51 12.16
CA SER A 233 -24.45 22.63 10.84
C SER A 233 -22.92 22.50 10.91
N SER A 234 -22.31 23.07 11.94
CA SER A 234 -20.85 23.02 12.16
C SER A 234 -20.33 21.64 12.59
N ALA A 235 -21.20 20.77 13.13
CA ALA A 235 -20.86 19.40 13.50
C ALA A 235 -20.93 18.42 12.30
N LYS A 236 -21.64 18.81 11.24
CA LYS A 236 -21.94 17.97 10.08
C LYS A 236 -21.02 18.25 8.90
N THR A 237 -20.71 17.21 8.15
CA THR A 237 -20.21 17.32 6.78
C THR A 237 -21.32 17.75 5.83
N LYS A 238 -20.97 18.12 4.59
CA LYS A 238 -21.96 18.44 3.54
C LYS A 238 -22.99 17.33 3.28
N ALA A 239 -22.63 16.08 3.58
CA ALA A 239 -23.52 14.91 3.45
C ALA A 239 -24.28 14.59 4.76
N GLY A 240 -24.22 15.45 5.78
CA GLY A 240 -24.90 15.27 7.06
C GLY A 240 -24.22 14.33 8.06
N GLY A 241 -23.10 13.68 7.69
CA GLY A 241 -22.35 12.77 8.58
C GLY A 241 -21.31 13.49 9.44
N ILE A 242 -20.75 12.78 10.42
CA ILE A 242 -19.68 13.28 11.31
C ILE A 242 -18.32 12.96 10.66
N SER A 243 -17.42 13.94 10.54
CA SER A 243 -16.12 13.74 9.90
C SER A 243 -15.30 12.65 10.58
N GLY A 244 -14.97 11.58 9.84
CA GLY A 244 -14.13 10.50 10.34
C GLY A 244 -14.80 9.55 11.33
N ILE A 245 -16.09 9.71 11.63
CA ILE A 245 -16.86 8.82 12.49
C ILE A 245 -18.07 8.34 11.69
N SER A 246 -18.19 7.03 11.51
CA SER A 246 -19.37 6.37 10.96
C SER A 246 -20.22 5.80 12.10
N LYS A 247 -21.46 5.38 11.82
CA LYS A 247 -22.31 4.69 12.81
C LYS A 247 -21.69 3.39 13.35
N ARG A 248 -20.77 2.76 12.61
CA ARG A 248 -20.12 1.49 12.99
C ARG A 248 -18.80 1.64 13.75
N GLY A 249 -18.18 2.82 13.69
CA GLY A 249 -16.81 3.04 14.16
C GLY A 249 -16.18 4.26 13.53
N PHE A 250 -14.87 4.46 13.69
CA PHE A 250 -14.18 5.67 13.23
C PHE A 250 -12.95 5.36 12.35
N THR A 251 -12.52 6.37 11.59
CA THR A 251 -11.31 6.37 10.78
C THR A 251 -10.41 7.51 11.24
N LYS A 252 -9.37 7.20 12.03
CA LYS A 252 -8.47 8.18 12.65
C LYS A 252 -7.90 9.22 11.68
N LYS A 253 -7.34 8.78 10.56
CA LYS A 253 -6.81 9.70 9.53
C LYS A 253 -7.85 10.66 8.94
N ASP A 254 -9.13 10.27 8.87
CA ASP A 254 -10.18 11.11 8.29
C ASP A 254 -10.70 12.10 9.34
N PHE A 255 -10.78 11.68 10.61
CA PHE A 255 -11.07 12.55 11.74
C PHE A 255 -9.97 13.61 11.89
N MET A 256 -8.70 13.19 11.96
CA MET A 256 -7.58 14.09 12.14
C MET A 256 -7.45 15.07 10.97
N ASP A 257 -7.59 14.64 9.72
CA ASP A 257 -7.54 15.52 8.54
C ASP A 257 -8.56 16.66 8.60
N ARG A 258 -9.78 16.40 9.09
CA ARG A 258 -10.79 17.46 9.30
C ARG A 258 -10.31 18.49 10.32
N PHE A 259 -9.68 18.03 11.39
CA PHE A 259 -9.28 18.83 12.54
C PHE A 259 -7.79 19.18 12.59
N THR A 260 -7.10 19.06 11.46
CA THR A 260 -5.73 19.56 11.27
C THR A 260 -5.65 20.51 10.09
N THR A 261 -4.65 21.40 10.07
CA THR A 261 -4.50 22.39 8.99
C THR A 261 -3.82 21.84 7.74
N GLY A 262 -3.02 20.77 7.87
CA GLY A 262 -2.35 20.12 6.76
C GLY A 262 -3.14 18.94 6.18
N PRO A 263 -2.76 18.45 5.00
CA PRO A 263 -3.38 17.28 4.39
C PRO A 263 -3.07 15.99 5.18
N LYS A 264 -3.81 14.91 4.89
CA LYS A 264 -3.45 13.56 5.33
C LYS A 264 -1.98 13.24 5.08
N LYS A 265 -1.35 12.59 6.07
CA LYS A 265 0.06 12.19 5.99
C LYS A 265 0.26 11.13 4.91
N THR A 266 0.97 11.47 3.83
CA THR A 266 1.35 10.50 2.79
C THR A 266 2.40 9.50 3.30
N ILE A 267 2.24 8.23 2.95
CA ILE A 267 3.26 7.18 3.13
C ILE A 267 4.22 7.24 1.95
N TRP A 268 5.41 7.77 2.20
CA TRP A 268 6.42 7.99 1.15
C TRP A 268 7.10 6.70 0.66
N GLY A 269 6.98 5.62 1.43
CA GLY A 269 7.69 4.38 1.17
C GLY A 269 7.79 3.52 2.42
N ASN A 270 8.53 2.42 2.31
CA ASN A 270 8.79 1.49 3.39
C ASN A 270 10.08 0.70 3.11
N PRO A 271 10.71 0.10 4.14
CA PRO A 271 11.74 -0.90 3.91
C PRO A 271 11.17 -2.09 3.11
N TYR A 272 11.95 -2.61 2.16
CA TYR A 272 11.62 -3.84 1.45
C TYR A 272 12.00 -5.04 2.31
N ILE A 273 11.05 -5.48 3.15
CA ILE A 273 11.23 -6.55 4.11
C ILE A 273 9.95 -7.36 4.25
N LYS A 274 10.07 -8.69 4.30
CA LYS A 274 8.99 -9.62 4.62
C LYS A 274 9.41 -10.45 5.83
N LYS A 275 8.58 -10.47 6.87
CA LYS A 275 8.78 -11.28 8.07
C LYS A 275 7.65 -12.27 8.19
N GLU A 276 7.98 -13.55 8.30
CA GLU A 276 7.03 -14.65 8.36
C GLU A 276 7.40 -15.64 9.47
N LYS A 277 6.41 -16.36 9.98
CA LYS A 277 6.64 -17.46 10.93
C LYS A 277 6.43 -18.78 10.20
N ILE A 278 7.51 -19.53 10.00
CA ILE A 278 7.50 -20.83 9.31
C ILE A 278 7.65 -21.93 10.37
N LYS A 279 6.77 -22.94 10.29
CA LYS A 279 6.78 -24.08 11.23
C LYS A 279 8.12 -24.82 11.11
N GLY A 280 8.88 -24.90 12.20
CA GLY A 280 10.19 -25.55 12.26
C GLY A 280 11.38 -24.59 12.12
N GLU A 281 11.20 -23.43 11.50
CA GLU A 281 12.28 -22.44 11.28
C GLU A 281 12.13 -21.18 12.17
N GLY A 282 10.92 -20.93 12.70
CA GLY A 282 10.65 -19.75 13.52
C GLY A 282 10.40 -18.50 12.67
N GLU A 283 10.92 -17.35 13.09
CA GLU A 283 10.77 -16.09 12.33
C GLU A 283 11.82 -16.03 11.21
N VAL A 284 11.35 -16.03 9.97
CA VAL A 284 12.17 -15.88 8.76
C VAL A 284 12.00 -14.47 8.21
N THR A 285 13.12 -13.83 7.88
CA THR A 285 13.15 -12.48 7.33
C THR A 285 13.72 -12.49 5.91
N SER A 286 12.92 -12.07 4.94
CA SER A 286 13.33 -11.92 3.53
C SER A 286 13.55 -10.44 3.21
N MET A 287 14.68 -10.14 2.56
CA MET A 287 15.15 -8.79 2.24
C MET A 287 15.36 -8.61 0.73
N MET A 288 15.72 -7.41 0.29
CA MET A 288 16.11 -7.22 -1.10
C MET A 288 17.41 -7.97 -1.38
N THR A 289 17.44 -8.73 -2.47
CA THR A 289 18.65 -9.38 -2.95
C THR A 289 19.32 -8.48 -4.00
N LYS A 290 20.59 -8.20 -3.77
CA LYS A 290 21.50 -7.52 -4.70
C LYS A 290 22.50 -8.53 -5.24
N ALA A 291 22.86 -8.42 -6.50
CA ALA A 291 23.88 -9.26 -7.13
C ALA A 291 24.94 -8.41 -7.81
N SER A 292 26.19 -8.84 -7.67
CA SER A 292 27.34 -8.40 -8.46
C SER A 292 28.02 -9.64 -9.02
N GLY A 293 28.56 -9.59 -10.23
CA GLY A 293 29.17 -10.76 -10.85
C GLY A 293 29.36 -10.60 -12.34
N GLN A 294 29.37 -11.74 -13.03
CA GLN A 294 29.58 -11.82 -14.47
C GLN A 294 28.49 -12.66 -15.11
N LEU A 295 27.98 -12.20 -16.25
CA LEU A 295 27.02 -12.91 -17.10
C LEU A 295 27.71 -13.23 -18.42
N GLU A 296 27.81 -14.52 -18.74
CA GLU A 296 28.37 -15.01 -19.99
C GLU A 296 27.23 -15.40 -20.93
N ILE A 297 27.12 -14.74 -22.08
CA ILE A 297 26.13 -15.05 -23.11
C ILE A 297 26.83 -15.77 -24.24
N ILE A 298 26.30 -16.93 -24.64
CA ILE A 298 26.84 -17.78 -25.70
C ILE A 298 25.83 -17.80 -26.83
N ILE A 299 26.28 -17.43 -28.03
CA ILE A 299 25.49 -17.45 -29.26
C ILE A 299 26.14 -18.48 -30.19
N ASP A 300 25.43 -19.59 -30.43
CA ASP A 300 25.89 -20.68 -31.29
C ASP A 300 25.67 -20.32 -32.77
N VAL A 301 26.67 -19.65 -33.34
CA VAL A 301 26.68 -19.16 -34.72
C VAL A 301 28.07 -19.29 -35.33
N GLU A 302 28.10 -19.37 -36.66
CA GLU A 302 29.33 -19.32 -37.42
C GLU A 302 30.09 -18.00 -37.21
N ARG A 303 31.41 -18.06 -37.46
CA ARG A 303 32.33 -16.94 -37.23
C ARG A 303 31.90 -15.66 -37.96
N GLU A 304 31.43 -15.77 -39.20
CA GLU A 304 30.99 -14.62 -39.99
C GLU A 304 29.81 -13.90 -39.31
N LYS A 305 28.82 -14.66 -38.83
CA LYS A 305 27.68 -14.09 -38.10
C LYS A 305 28.11 -13.48 -36.77
N GLY A 306 29.08 -14.08 -36.09
CA GLY A 306 29.67 -13.50 -34.88
C GLY A 306 30.41 -12.18 -35.12
N LEU A 307 31.11 -12.04 -36.25
CA LEU A 307 31.73 -10.78 -36.68
C LEU A 307 30.67 -9.73 -37.01
N GLU A 308 29.58 -10.11 -37.69
CA GLU A 308 28.45 -9.22 -37.98
C GLU A 308 27.84 -8.63 -36.70
N ILE A 309 27.52 -9.48 -35.72
CA ILE A 309 26.96 -9.03 -34.43
C ILE A 309 27.94 -8.10 -33.71
N LYS A 310 29.24 -8.44 -33.69
CA LYS A 310 30.26 -7.58 -33.09
C LYS A 310 30.29 -6.20 -33.76
N GLN A 311 30.28 -6.13 -35.08
CA GLN A 311 30.26 -4.87 -35.82
C GLN A 311 28.98 -4.06 -35.52
N MET A 312 27.82 -4.71 -35.41
CA MET A 312 26.58 -4.04 -35.03
C MET A 312 26.67 -3.40 -33.63
N ILE A 313 27.27 -4.09 -32.67
CA ILE A 313 27.49 -3.55 -31.31
C ILE A 313 28.44 -2.34 -31.34
N GLU A 314 29.54 -2.45 -32.08
CA GLU A 314 30.52 -1.35 -32.23
C GLU A 314 29.88 -0.12 -32.90
N ASN A 315 29.08 -0.34 -33.94
CA ASN A 315 28.36 0.73 -34.64
C ASN A 315 27.30 1.41 -33.74
N ALA A 316 26.64 0.64 -32.86
CA ALA A 316 25.64 1.19 -31.94
C ALA A 316 26.27 1.99 -30.79
N GLY A 317 27.54 1.75 -30.45
CA GLY A 317 28.31 2.55 -29.49
C GLY A 317 27.76 2.51 -28.05
N VAL A 318 27.13 1.40 -27.65
CA VAL A 318 26.51 1.25 -26.33
C VAL A 318 27.54 0.80 -25.29
N SER A 319 27.78 1.63 -24.27
CA SER A 319 28.92 1.43 -23.35
C SER A 319 28.56 0.99 -21.92
N SER A 320 27.57 1.62 -21.29
CA SER A 320 27.15 1.31 -19.92
C SER A 320 25.63 1.21 -19.79
N PHE A 321 25.13 0.19 -19.09
CA PHE A 321 23.71 -0.06 -18.93
C PHE A 321 23.41 -0.73 -17.58
N TYR A 322 22.12 -0.91 -17.27
CA TYR A 322 21.68 -1.66 -16.10
C TYR A 322 21.43 -3.13 -16.49
N LEU A 323 21.80 -4.08 -15.63
CA LEU A 323 21.37 -5.48 -15.76
C LEU A 323 20.12 -5.73 -14.91
N GLY A 324 18.99 -5.99 -15.57
CA GLY A 324 17.69 -6.19 -14.93
C GLY A 324 17.11 -4.89 -14.34
N LYS A 325 17.54 -4.51 -13.13
CA LYS A 325 17.08 -3.29 -12.44
C LYS A 325 18.19 -2.65 -11.62
N LYS A 326 18.44 -1.35 -11.86
CA LYS A 326 19.50 -0.57 -11.20
C LYS A 326 20.87 -1.29 -11.31
N GLY A 327 21.90 -0.77 -10.64
CA GLY A 327 23.28 -1.28 -10.74
C GLY A 327 24.07 -0.65 -11.88
N LEU A 328 25.18 -1.29 -12.25
CA LEU A 328 26.01 -0.91 -13.38
C LEU A 328 26.46 -2.19 -14.07
N ALA A 329 26.34 -2.24 -15.39
CA ALA A 329 26.81 -3.34 -16.21
C ALA A 329 27.48 -2.81 -17.49
N TYR A 330 28.48 -3.54 -17.97
CA TYR A 330 29.22 -3.23 -19.19
C TYR A 330 29.73 -4.51 -19.85
N VAL A 331 29.99 -4.45 -21.14
CA VAL A 331 30.63 -5.56 -21.87
C VAL A 331 32.11 -5.54 -21.59
N SER A 332 32.63 -6.60 -20.96
CA SER A 332 34.06 -6.71 -20.63
C SER A 332 34.87 -7.48 -21.68
N ASN A 333 34.23 -8.40 -22.42
CA ASN A 333 34.89 -9.14 -23.48
C ASN A 333 33.91 -9.65 -24.55
N ILE A 334 34.34 -9.65 -25.81
CA ILE A 334 33.66 -10.29 -26.93
C ILE A 334 34.63 -11.24 -27.63
N ARG A 335 34.31 -12.54 -27.63
CA ARG A 335 35.05 -13.58 -28.35
C ARG A 335 34.19 -14.10 -29.50
N VAL A 336 34.67 -13.92 -30.73
CA VAL A 336 33.98 -14.40 -31.93
C VAL A 336 34.29 -15.86 -32.19
#